data_AF-A0A662LU64-F1
#
_entry.id   AF-A0A662LU64-F1
#
_cell.length_a   1.000
_cell.length_b   1.000
_cell.length_c   1.000
_cell.angle_alpha   90.00
_cell.angle_beta   90.00
_cell.angle_gamma   90.00
#
_symmetry.space_group_name_H-M   'P 1'
#
loop_
_entity.id
_entity.type
_entity.pdbx_description
1 polymer ?
#
loop_
_entity_poly.entity_id
_entity_poly.type
_entity_poly.pdbx_seq_one_letter_code
_entity_poly.pdbx_strand_id
1 'polypeptide(L)' 'MEETLYDIEIHKKEDGFIGKLFSDADGIKEFHNEHLDLLLRDMTLDMQLALEEFQQRQAEISDQMGL' A
#
# COMPACT_ATOMS: atom_id res chain seq x y z
N MET A 1 3.69 9.53 18.37
CA MET A 1 4.43 9.50 17.09
C MET A 1 3.43 9.06 16.06
N GLU A 2 3.22 9.79 14.98
CA GLU A 2 2.47 9.23 13.85
C GLU A 2 3.35 8.11 13.28
N GLU A 3 2.92 6.86 13.44
CA GLU A 3 3.55 5.73 12.74
C GLU A 3 3.39 5.98 11.25
N THR A 4 4.49 6.20 10.56
CA THR A 4 4.49 6.27 9.09
C THR A 4 4.08 4.90 8.57
N LEU A 5 2.83 4.77 8.13
CA LEU A 5 2.27 3.51 7.65
C LEU A 5 2.99 2.97 6.40
N TYR A 6 3.54 3.88 5.59
CA TYR A 6 4.21 3.54 4.34
C TYR A 6 5.34 4.53 4.01
N ASP A 7 6.51 4.01 3.62
CA ASP A 7 7.54 4.77 2.90
C ASP A 7 7.36 4.53 1.39
N ILE A 8 7.57 5.58 0.58
CA ILE A 8 7.31 5.56 -0.86
C ILE A 8 8.53 6.12 -1.60
N GLU A 9 9.11 5.31 -2.48
CA GLU A 9 10.12 5.76 -3.45
C GLU A 9 9.55 5.71 -4.87
N ILE A 10 9.77 6.76 -5.66
CA ILE A 10 9.41 6.78 -7.09
C ILE A 10 10.63 7.18 -7.92
N HIS A 11 10.98 6.35 -8.90
CA HIS A 11 12.11 6.56 -9.80
C HIS A 11 11.64 6.56 -11.25
N LYS A 12 11.99 7.62 -12.01
CA LYS A 12 11.90 7.58 -13.48
C LYS A 12 12.96 6.65 -14.06
N LYS A 13 12.57 5.81 -15.01
CA LYS A 13 13.43 4.99 -15.87
C LYS A 13 13.26 5.38 -17.33
N GLU A 14 14.04 4.80 -18.24
CA GLU A 14 13.99 5.13 -19.68
C GLU A 14 12.60 4.86 -20.29
N ASP A 15 11.95 3.78 -19.86
CA ASP A 15 10.69 3.25 -20.36
C ASP A 15 9.46 3.57 -19.49
N GLY A 16 9.65 4.15 -18.30
CA GLY A 16 8.53 4.39 -17.39
C GLY A 16 8.94 4.90 -16.03
N PHE A 17 8.17 4.52 -15.03
CA PHE A 17 8.36 4.84 -13.62
C PHE A 17 8.29 3.55 -12.80
N ILE A 18 9.17 3.47 -11.82
CA ILE A 18 9.18 2.42 -10.80
C ILE A 18 8.77 3.06 -9.47
N GLY A 19 7.71 2.56 -8.87
CA GLY A 19 7.27 2.93 -7.52
C GLY A 19 7.59 1.79 -6.55
N LYS A 20 8.06 2.11 -5.36
CA LYS A 20 8.22 1.15 -4.27
C LYS A 20 7.45 1.64 -3.06
N LEU A 21 6.65 0.75 -2.50
CA LEU A 21 5.91 0.94 -1.26
C LEU A 21 6.56 0.04 -0.21
N PHE A 22 7.05 0.62 0.86
CA PHE A 22 7.65 -0.10 1.98
C PHE A 22 6.70 -0.01 3.16
N SER A 23 6.32 -1.14 3.73
CA SER A 23 5.57 -1.20 4.97
C SER A 23 6.18 -2.23 5.92
N ASP A 24 6.05 -1.98 7.21
CA ASP A 24 6.50 -2.93 8.23
C ASP A 24 5.66 -4.22 8.23
N ALA A 25 4.42 -4.15 7.72
CA ALA A 25 3.48 -5.26 7.70
C ALA A 25 3.66 -6.19 6.48
N ASP A 26 3.87 -5.62 5.28
CA ASP A 26 3.83 -6.35 4.00
C ASP A 26 5.19 -6.36 3.28
N GLY A 27 6.21 -5.72 3.85
CA GLY A 27 7.53 -5.62 3.25
C GLY A 27 7.57 -4.61 2.09
N ILE A 28 8.20 -4.99 0.98
CA ILE A 28 8.40 -4.10 -0.17
C ILE A 28 7.50 -4.56 -1.32
N LYS A 29 6.62 -3.69 -1.79
CA LYS A 29 5.88 -3.85 -3.05
C LYS A 29 6.46 -2.92 -4.11
N GLU A 30 6.68 -3.47 -5.31
CA GLU A 30 7.21 -2.74 -6.46
C GLU A 30 6.14 -2.63 -7.55
N PHE A 31 5.99 -1.43 -8.10
CA PHE A 31 5.02 -1.06 -9.13
C PHE A 31 5.78 -0.52 -10.34
N HIS A 32 5.29 -0.83 -11.54
CA HIS A 32 5.88 -0.38 -12.81
C HIS A 32 4.79 0.18 -13.70
N ASN A 33 5.01 1.36 -14.26
CA ASN A 33 4.08 1.94 -15.21
C ASN A 33 4.79 2.91 -16.18
N GLU A 34 4.32 2.97 -17.42
CA GLU A 34 4.80 3.95 -18.41
C GLU A 34 4.44 5.38 -18.00
N HIS A 35 3.31 5.55 -17.31
CA HIS A 35 2.75 6.83 -16.90
C HIS A 35 2.72 6.99 -15.38
N LEU A 36 3.18 8.15 -14.89
CA LEU A 36 3.28 8.44 -13.45
C LEU A 36 1.91 8.46 -12.75
N ASP A 37 0.89 9.01 -13.40
CA ASP A 37 -0.47 9.08 -12.85
C ASP A 37 -1.09 7.69 -12.67
N LEU A 38 -0.82 6.77 -13.60
CA LEU A 38 -1.25 5.38 -13.47
C LEU A 38 -0.48 4.66 -12.37
N LEU A 39 0.84 4.86 -12.26
CA LEU A 39 1.64 4.33 -11.16
C LEU A 39 1.08 4.76 -9.79
N LEU A 40 0.81 6.06 -9.63
CA LEU A 40 0.27 6.62 -8.38
C LEU A 40 -1.11 6.05 -8.08
N ARG A 41 -1.95 5.84 -9.10
CA ARG A 41 -3.26 5.21 -8.95
C ARG A 41 -3.13 3.78 -8.46
N ASP A 42 -2.24 2.99 -9.06
CA ASP A 42 -2.02 1.59 -8.68
C ASP A 42 -1.54 1.49 -7.22
N MET A 43 -0.57 2.33 -6.83
CA MET A 43 -0.08 2.41 -5.44
C MET A 43 -1.19 2.81 -4.45
N THR A 44 -2.03 3.77 -4.84
CA THR A 44 -3.13 4.24 -3.98
C THR A 44 -4.17 3.15 -3.78
N LEU A 45 -4.53 2.42 -4.83
CA LEU A 45 -5.48 1.30 -4.75
C LEU A 45 -4.94 0.18 -3.86
N ASP A 46 -3.66 -0.16 -3.97
CA ASP A 46 -3.05 -1.18 -3.13
C ASP A 46 -3.08 -0.81 -1.64
N MET A 47 -2.75 0.45 -1.30
CA MET A 47 -2.85 0.95 0.08
C MET A 47 -4.29 0.91 0.61
N GLN A 48 -5.28 1.24 -0.22
CA GLN A 48 -6.69 1.20 0.17
C GLN A 48 -7.15 -0.23 0.45
N LEU A 49 -6.79 -1.17 -0.41
CA LEU A 49 -7.11 -2.60 -0.22
C LEU A 49 -6.47 -3.15 1.06
N ALA A 50 -5.20 -2.85 1.30
CA ALA A 50 -4.52 -3.27 2.53
C ALA A 50 -5.19 -2.73 3.80
N LEU A 51 -5.66 -1.47 3.76
CA LEU A 51 -6.42 -0.87 4.86
C LEU A 51 -7.78 -1.55 5.07
N GLU A 52 -8.51 -1.82 3.99
CA GLU A 52 -9.81 -2.52 4.03
C GLU A 52 -9.66 -3.92 4.62
N GLU A 53 -8.65 -4.69 4.17
CA GLU A 53 -8.35 -6.01 4.73
C GLU A 53 -8.02 -5.95 6.22
N PHE A 54 -7.23 -4.97 6.63
CA PHE A 54 -6.86 -4.78 8.04
C PHE A 54 -8.07 -4.45 8.91
N GLN A 55 -8.95 -3.55 8.44
CA GLN A 55 -10.19 -3.21 9.12
C GLN A 55 -11.14 -4.41 9.23
N GLN A 56 -11.26 -5.20 8.15
CA GLN A 56 -12.10 -6.40 8.14
C GLN A 56 -11.60 -7.44 9.14
N ARG A 57 -10.29 -7.70 9.18
CA ARG A 57 -9.69 -8.62 10.17
C ARG A 57 -9.92 -8.15 11.60
N GLN A 58 -9.83 -6.85 11.87
CA GLN A 58 -10.14 -6.30 13.20
C GLN A 58 -11.61 -6.49 13.58
N ALA A 59 -12.54 -6.23 12.66
CA ALA A 59 -13.96 -6.45 12.89
C ALA A 59 -14.26 -7.93 13.20
N GLU A 60 -13.66 -8.86 12.45
CA GLU A 60 -13.79 -10.30 12.69
C GLU A 60 -13.24 -10.72 14.07
N ILE A 61 -12.11 -10.14 14.51
CA ILE A 61 -11.54 -10.39 15.84
C ILE A 61 -12.47 -9.86 16.94
N SER A 62 -13.02 -8.65 16.78
CA SER A 62 -13.97 -8.07 17.73
C SER A 62 -15.24 -8.91 17.86
N ASP A 63 -15.82 -9.36 16.74
CA ASP A 63 -17.00 -10.24 16.71
C ASP A 63 -16.73 -11.59 17.39
N GLN A 64 -15.55 -12.19 17.18
CA GLN A 64 -15.17 -13.45 17.84
C GLN A 64 -14.96 -13.31 19.35
N MET A 65 -14.61 -12.11 19.83
CA MET A 65 -14.43 -11.82 21.25
C MET A 65 -15.74 -11.42 21.96
N GLY A 66 -16.86 -11.28 21.24
CA GLY A 66 -18.18 -11.01 21.82
C GLY A 66 -18.31 -9.65 22.50
N LEU A 67 -17.54 -8.65 22.04
CA LEU A 67 -17.68 -7.24 22.44
C LEU A 67 -18.69 -6.49 21.57
#